data_AF-A0A2V5T7G5-F1
#
_entry.id   AF-A0A2V5T7G5-F1
#
_cell.length_a   1.000
_cell.length_b   1.000
_cell.length_c   1.000
_cell.angle_alpha   90.00
_cell.angle_beta   90.00
_cell.angle_gamma   90.00
#
_symmetry.space_group_name_H-M   'P 1'
#
loop_
_entity.id
_entity.type
_entity.pdbx_description
1 polymer ?
#
loop_
_entity_poly.entity_id
_entity_poly.type
_entity_poly.pdbx_seq_one_letter_code
_entity_poly.pdbx_strand_id
1 'polypeptide(L)' 'MKISIAIPCYNEKNTIEKIVEAVCSAPIENKEIIVADGCSGDGMRAVLEEMCVYRHTHSMPQ' A
#
# COMPACT_ATOMS: atom_id res chain seq x y z
N MET A 1 13.08 14.41 -9.73
CA MET A 1 13.25 12.94 -9.70
C MET A 1 12.08 12.37 -8.92
N LYS A 2 11.42 11.31 -9.41
CA LYS A 2 10.32 10.63 -8.70
C LYS A 2 10.88 9.43 -7.93
N ILE A 3 10.48 9.24 -6.68
CA ILE A 3 10.86 8.09 -5.85
C ILE A 3 9.68 7.12 -5.77
N SER A 4 9.87 5.89 -6.21
CA SER A 4 8.88 4.82 -6.04
C SER A 4 9.20 4.02 -4.78
N ILE A 5 8.22 3.87 -3.90
CA ILE A 5 8.32 3.19 -2.60
C ILE A 5 7.44 1.95 -2.68
N ALA A 6 8.08 0.77 -2.72
CA ALA A 6 7.37 -0.51 -2.72
C ALA A 6 7.20 -1.02 -1.29
N ILE A 7 5.96 -1.36 -0.91
CA ILE A 7 5.60 -1.89 0.41
C ILE A 7 5.05 -3.31 0.19
N PRO A 8 5.88 -4.36 0.34
CA PRO A 8 5.38 -5.72 0.37
C PRO A 8 4.63 -5.96 1.68
N CYS A 9 3.46 -6.60 1.62
CA CYS A 9 2.60 -6.81 2.78
C CYS A 9 2.02 -8.22 2.79
N TYR A 10 1.86 -8.78 3.99
CA TYR A 10 1.10 -10.01 4.21
C TYR A 10 0.47 -10.00 5.60
N ASN A 11 -0.86 -10.04 5.68
CA ASN A 11 -1.65 -9.98 6.90
C ASN A 11 -1.33 -8.78 7.82
N GLU A 12 -1.15 -7.60 7.23
CA GLU A 12 -0.77 -6.35 7.93
C GLU A 12 -1.99 -5.43 8.20
N LYS A 13 -3.23 -5.94 8.27
CA LYS A 13 -4.43 -5.10 8.48
C LYS A 13 -4.34 -4.12 9.65
N ASN A 14 -3.66 -4.50 10.73
CA ASN A 14 -3.60 -3.69 11.96
C ASN A 14 -2.50 -2.62 11.94
N THR A 15 -1.67 -2.59 10.90
CA THR A 15 -0.40 -1.86 10.84
C THR A 15 -0.22 -1.12 9.52
N ILE A 16 -0.85 -1.58 8.44
CA ILE A 16 -0.70 -1.03 7.09
C ILE A 16 -1.04 0.46 7.01
N GLU A 17 -2.07 0.90 7.74
CA GLU A 17 -2.47 2.31 7.81
C GLU A 17 -1.31 3.18 8.34
N LYS A 18 -0.75 2.81 9.50
CA LYS A 18 0.37 3.52 10.12
C LYS A 18 1.61 3.54 9.24
N ILE A 19 1.87 2.45 8.52
CA ILE A 19 3.00 2.34 7.59
C ILE A 19 2.81 3.32 6.43
N VAL A 20 1.64 3.32 5.79
CA VAL A 20 1.33 4.21 4.65
C VAL A 20 1.35 5.67 5.12
N GLU A 21 0.79 6.00 6.28
CA GLU A 21 0.85 7.35 6.87
C GLU A 21 2.28 7.83 7.12
N ALA A 22 3.15 6.96 7.67
CA ALA A 22 4.55 7.28 7.90
C ALA A 22 5.30 7.56 6.58
N VAL A 23 5.04 6.74 5.54
CA VAL A 23 5.62 6.95 4.21
C VAL A 23 5.11 8.25 3.57
N CYS A 24 3.80 8.53 3.69
CA CYS A 24 3.20 9.77 3.23
C CYS A 24 3.82 11.00 3.91
N SER A 25 4.07 10.91 5.22
CA SER A 25 4.64 12.00 6.04
C SER A 25 6.13 12.25 5.81
N ALA A 26 6.85 11.35 5.14
CA ALA A 26 8.27 11.56 4.84
C ALA A 26 8.49 12.83 3.99
N PRO A 27 9.54 13.63 4.23
CA PRO A 27 9.81 14.90 3.53
C PRO A 27 10.38 14.66 2.11
N ILE A 28 9.59 14.01 1.27
CA ILE A 28 9.90 13.66 -0.12
C ILE A 28 8.70 14.13 -0.95
N GLU A 29 8.87 15.16 -1.78
CA GLU A 29 7.75 15.77 -2.50
C GLU A 29 7.19 14.88 -3.62
N ASN A 30 8.06 14.23 -4.39
CA ASN A 30 7.66 13.48 -5.59
C ASN A 30 7.80 11.98 -5.34
N LYS A 31 6.82 11.39 -4.63
CA LYS A 31 6.78 9.98 -4.28
C LYS A 31 5.60 9.24 -4.92
N GLU A 32 5.79 7.95 -5.14
CA GLU A 32 4.75 6.98 -5.50
C GLU A 32 4.82 5.82 -4.54
N ILE A 33 3.67 5.35 -4.06
CA ILE A 33 3.58 4.23 -3.12
C ILE A 33 2.94 3.07 -3.86
N ILE A 34 3.60 1.92 -3.85
CA ILE A 34 3.14 0.68 -4.49
C ILE A 34 2.99 -0.36 -3.39
N VAL A 35 1.76 -0.75 -3.07
CA VAL A 35 1.48 -1.79 -2.08
C VAL A 35 1.32 -3.14 -2.79
N ALA A 36 2.21 -4.08 -2.49
CA ALA A 36 2.19 -5.43 -3.06
C ALA A 36 1.70 -6.42 -2.00
N ASP A 37 0.41 -6.76 -2.07
CA ASP A 37 -0.24 -7.72 -1.17
C ASP A 37 0.03 -9.17 -1.59
N GLY A 38 0.66 -9.95 -0.70
CA GLY A 38 0.96 -11.37 -0.86
C GLY A 38 -0.22 -12.32 -0.68
N CYS A 39 -1.41 -11.96 -1.18
CA CYS A 39 -2.66 -12.72 -0.99
C CYS A 39 -3.09 -12.84 0.48
N SER A 40 -3.18 -11.71 1.17
CA SER A 40 -3.63 -11.65 2.58
C SER A 40 -5.10 -12.06 2.73
N GLY A 41 -5.41 -12.76 3.83
CA GLY A 41 -6.77 -13.22 4.17
C GLY A 41 -7.42 -12.47 5.32
N ASP A 42 -6.74 -11.47 5.88
CA ASP A 42 -7.13 -10.73 7.09
C ASP A 42 -8.08 -9.54 6.82
N GLY A 43 -8.29 -9.19 5.55
CA GLY A 43 -9.11 -8.07 5.11
C GLY A 43 -8.36 -6.75 5.02
N MET A 44 -7.02 -6.74 4.98
CA MET A 44 -6.23 -5.50 4.84
C MET A 44 -6.55 -4.69 3.56
N ARG A 45 -7.04 -5.36 2.51
CA ARG A 45 -7.45 -4.70 1.26
C ARG A 45 -8.55 -3.66 1.46
N ALA A 46 -9.52 -3.94 2.34
CA ALA A 46 -10.59 -2.99 2.65
C ALA A 46 -10.03 -1.72 3.31
N VAL A 47 -9.06 -1.87 4.21
CA VAL A 47 -8.36 -0.73 4.85
C VAL A 47 -7.63 0.09 3.79
N LEU A 48 -6.93 -0.57 2.85
CA LEU A 48 -6.24 0.10 1.76
C LEU A 48 -7.18 0.79 0.77
N GLU A 49 -8.37 0.25 0.51
CA GLU A 49 -9.37 0.87 -0.38
C GLU A 49 -10.00 2.12 0.23
N GLU A 50 -10.21 2.15 1.55
CA GLU A 50 -10.67 3.33 2.28
C GLU A 50 -9.61 4.45 2.28
N MET A 51 -8.33 4.08 2.30
CA MET A 51 -7.24 5.00 2.06
C MET A 51 -7.18 5.31 0.55
N CYS A 52 -7.58 6.51 0.10
CA CYS A 52 -7.56 6.95 -1.31
C CYS A 52 -6.20 6.85 -2.07
N VAL A 53 -5.22 6.14 -1.51
CA VAL A 53 -3.87 5.83 -2.00
C VAL A 53 -3.84 4.55 -2.85
N TYR A 54 -4.89 3.72 -2.83
CA TYR A 54 -4.86 2.42 -3.50
C TYR A 54 -5.37 2.45 -4.94
N ARG A 55 -4.50 2.06 -5.88
CA ARG A 55 -4.87 1.75 -7.26
C ARG A 55 -4.59 0.28 -7.52
N HIS A 56 -5.64 -0.54 -7.55
CA HIS A 56 -5.53 -1.96 -7.84
C HIS A 56 -5.07 -2.17 -9.30
N THR A 57 -3.79 -2.45 -9.52
CA THR A 57 -3.31 -2.93 -10.82
C THR A 57 -3.66 -4.41 -10.94
N HIS A 58 -4.83 -4.69 -11.50
CA HIS A 58 -5.26 -6.03 -11.84
C HIS A 58 -4.35 -6.60 -12.94
N SER A 59 -3.52 -7.59 -12.61
CA SER A 59 -2.97 -8.52 -13.60
C SER A 59 -2.43 -9.76 -12.90
N MET A 60 -3.31 -10.73 -12.66
CA MET A 60 -3.12 -12.14 -13.00
C MET A 60 -4.49 -12.83 -12.80
N PRO A 61 -5.14 -13.30 -13.89
CA PRO A 61 -6.24 -14.25 -13.73
C PRO A 61 -5.68 -15.51 -13.08
N GLN A 62 -6.41 -16.06 -12.12
CA GLN A 62 -6.26 -17.47 -11.72
C GLN A 62 -6.51 -18.35 -12.95
#